data_AF-A0A833HR47-F1
#
_entry.id   AF-A0A833HR47-F1
#
_cell.length_a   1.000
_cell.length_b   1.000
_cell.length_c   1.000
_cell.angle_alpha   90.00
_cell.angle_beta   90.00
_cell.angle_gamma   90.00
#
_symmetry.space_group_name_H-M   'P 1'
#
loop_
_entity.id
_entity.type
_entity.pdbx_description
1 polymer ?
#
loop_
_entity_poly.entity_id
_entity_poly.type
_entity_poly.pdbx_seq_one_letter_code
_entity_poly.pdbx_strand_id
1 'polypeptide(L)'
;MKSIRIKLTALLVLVMLVSSTVVIEAVEPMGLEELTKVFLEENFEIQKLGINERLLKLRYEETLEDYEDLQKSVENARKYKESMEQQRKDAREEYLEADSDSAEGRVAHGYLHSTLHMLEAAEESYKALVKQEANMMKSLELMVLEEKQATRKRQQETEKLKYQLSNNYYQLLMMKEQQKIIEGNIDLLDMQIRLEKTRKSLELTTDLAVNSLESQRSNLLISLEKLQNSMEMAKEALKTDLNMTPEEELNLTLELTEDANLKSYELSAILEGFMSNNLAIETSKTLTEVQQKIVEKLLIAYEETDTDYQIGLLELEEAQLNHLILERSYEHMVKQAFYNHRQVGRDLVSKIEGKLLADEKMKQVEAQYSSGLISSLQYNSQKQELVNVQFEYLRTAIDYIRVDYEIQLIQKGILTSSR
;
A
#
# COMPACT_ATOMS: atom_id res chain seq x y z
N MET A 1 -26.72 60.66 -34.11
CA MET A 1 -26.74 59.17 -34.14
C MET A 1 -25.37 58.51 -34.33
N LYS A 2 -24.45 59.00 -35.19
CA LYS A 2 -23.11 58.38 -35.37
C LYS A 2 -22.22 58.39 -34.11
N SER A 3 -22.25 59.45 -33.31
CA SER A 3 -21.44 59.58 -32.07
C SER A 3 -21.83 58.59 -30.97
N ILE A 4 -23.12 58.27 -30.84
CA ILE A 4 -23.61 57.33 -29.82
C ILE A 4 -23.20 55.89 -30.14
N ARG A 5 -23.20 55.51 -31.43
CA ARG A 5 -22.77 54.17 -31.86
C ARG A 5 -21.29 53.92 -31.57
N ILE A 6 -20.42 54.91 -31.80
CA ILE A 6 -18.97 54.78 -31.54
C ILE A 6 -18.68 54.64 -30.04
N LYS A 7 -19.40 55.36 -29.18
CA LYS A 7 -19.24 55.23 -27.73
C LYS A 7 -19.76 53.88 -27.21
N LEU A 8 -20.82 53.33 -27.80
CA LEU A 8 -21.34 52.02 -27.42
C LEU A 8 -20.40 50.88 -27.82
N THR A 9 -19.79 50.94 -29.02
CA THR A 9 -18.78 49.93 -29.43
C THR A 9 -17.51 50.05 -28.61
N ALA A 10 -17.05 51.26 -28.29
CA ALA A 10 -15.88 51.42 -27.41
C ALA A 10 -16.14 50.86 -26.00
N LEU A 11 -17.36 51.04 -25.46
CA LEU A 11 -17.74 50.49 -24.16
C LEU A 11 -17.85 48.95 -24.20
N LEU A 12 -18.38 48.38 -25.29
CA LEU A 12 -18.47 46.92 -25.46
C LEU A 12 -17.09 46.26 -25.63
N VAL A 13 -16.16 46.91 -26.33
CA VAL A 13 -14.77 46.45 -26.44
C VAL A 13 -14.06 46.56 -25.10
N LEU A 14 -14.29 47.63 -24.33
CA LEU A 14 -13.71 47.78 -22.99
C LEU A 14 -14.28 46.75 -22.00
N VAL A 15 -15.59 46.46 -22.05
CA VAL A 15 -16.21 45.44 -21.20
C VAL A 15 -15.72 44.05 -21.57
N MET A 16 -15.55 43.72 -22.86
CA MET A 16 -14.96 42.45 -23.28
C MET A 16 -13.46 42.32 -22.93
N LEU A 17 -12.70 43.42 -22.94
CA LEU A 17 -11.30 43.44 -22.49
C LEU A 17 -11.15 43.33 -20.97
N VAL A 18 -12.12 43.81 -20.19
CA VAL A 18 -12.11 43.69 -18.73
C VAL A 18 -12.62 42.31 -18.27
N SER A 19 -13.57 41.69 -18.99
CA SER A 19 -14.09 40.36 -18.65
C SER A 19 -13.23 39.17 -19.13
N SER A 20 -12.06 39.41 -19.70
CA SER A 20 -11.07 38.39 -20.05
C SER A 20 -9.85 38.39 -19.13
N THR A 21 -9.86 39.21 -18.08
CA THR A 21 -8.99 38.97 -16.93
C THR A 21 -9.60 37.83 -16.11
N VAL A 22 -9.49 36.61 -16.62
CA VAL A 22 -9.39 35.44 -15.75
C VAL A 22 -8.21 35.77 -14.85
N VAL A 23 -8.51 36.12 -13.61
CA VAL A 23 -7.52 36.09 -12.55
C VAL A 23 -7.11 34.63 -12.50
N ILE A 24 -6.08 34.28 -13.27
CA ILE A 24 -5.30 33.08 -13.02
C ILE A 24 -4.71 33.39 -11.65
N GLU A 25 -5.41 32.96 -10.59
CA GLU A 25 -4.81 32.88 -9.28
C GLU A 25 -3.50 32.13 -9.50
N ALA A 26 -2.39 32.82 -9.27
CA ALA A 26 -1.08 32.22 -9.43
C ALA A 26 -1.06 31.04 -8.46
N VAL A 27 -1.18 29.83 -9.01
CA VAL A 27 -1.15 28.60 -8.22
C VAL A 27 0.19 28.61 -7.50
N GLU A 28 0.17 28.80 -6.18
CA GLU A 28 1.39 28.81 -5.39
C GLU A 28 2.08 27.45 -5.55
N PRO A 29 3.41 27.44 -5.77
CA PRO A 29 4.09 26.20 -6.09
C PRO A 29 4.17 25.32 -4.83
N MET A 30 3.62 24.11 -4.94
CA MET A 30 3.45 23.19 -3.81
C MET A 30 4.73 22.39 -3.53
N GLY A 31 5.18 22.40 -2.27
CA GLY A 31 6.16 21.44 -1.75
C GLY A 31 5.50 20.13 -1.28
N LEU A 32 6.30 19.15 -0.84
CA LEU A 32 5.79 17.85 -0.40
C LEU A 32 4.76 17.94 0.76
N GLU A 33 4.94 18.89 1.67
CA GLU A 33 4.03 19.08 2.81
C GLU A 33 2.63 19.52 2.35
N GLU A 34 2.55 20.59 1.54
CA GLU A 34 1.26 21.07 1.01
C GLU A 34 0.62 20.05 0.07
N LEU A 35 1.44 19.37 -0.76
CA LEU A 35 1.00 18.28 -1.61
C LEU A 35 0.37 17.15 -0.80
N THR A 36 0.99 16.79 0.33
CA THR A 36 0.46 15.76 1.24
C THR A 36 -0.87 16.19 1.84
N LYS A 37 -1.00 17.47 2.23
CA LYS A 37 -2.25 17.99 2.79
C LYS A 37 -3.40 17.92 1.79
N VAL A 38 -3.21 18.43 0.56
CA VAL A 38 -4.22 18.36 -0.51
C VAL A 38 -4.56 16.90 -0.81
N PHE A 39 -3.55 16.03 -0.89
CA PHE A 39 -3.74 14.60 -1.12
C PHE A 39 -4.63 13.94 -0.05
N LEU A 40 -4.44 14.27 1.23
CA LEU A 40 -5.26 13.70 2.31
C LEU A 40 -6.72 14.15 2.26
N GLU A 41 -7.01 15.31 1.71
CA GLU A 41 -8.35 15.89 1.60
C GLU A 41 -9.09 15.35 0.36
N GLU A 42 -8.41 15.30 -0.78
CA GLU A 42 -9.03 15.08 -2.10
C GLU A 42 -8.91 13.65 -2.62
N ASN A 43 -8.00 12.83 -2.10
CA ASN A 43 -7.76 11.49 -2.67
C ASN A 43 -8.96 10.54 -2.48
N PHE A 44 -9.46 9.99 -3.59
CA PHE A 44 -10.62 9.09 -3.60
C PHE A 44 -10.38 7.77 -2.85
N GLU A 45 -9.16 7.25 -2.80
CA GLU A 45 -8.87 6.01 -2.09
C GLU A 45 -9.04 6.21 -0.58
N ILE A 46 -8.57 7.33 -0.04
CA ILE A 46 -8.76 7.70 1.37
C ILE A 46 -10.25 7.89 1.68
N GLN A 47 -11.01 8.56 0.80
CA GLN A 47 -12.45 8.71 0.97
C GLN A 47 -13.18 7.36 0.93
N LYS A 48 -12.78 6.47 0.01
CA LYS A 48 -13.31 5.10 -0.13
C LYS A 48 -13.04 4.26 1.12
N LEU A 49 -11.89 4.39 1.76
CA LEU A 49 -11.61 3.71 3.04
C LEU A 49 -12.65 4.08 4.11
N GLY A 50 -13.04 5.36 4.20
CA GLY A 50 -14.08 5.82 5.13
C GLY A 50 -15.50 5.37 4.76
N ILE A 51 -15.79 5.11 3.48
CA ILE A 51 -17.06 4.47 3.06
C ILE A 51 -17.06 2.99 3.44
N ASN A 52 -15.96 2.28 3.18
CA ASN A 52 -15.83 0.86 3.48
C ASN A 52 -15.94 0.59 5.00
N GLU A 53 -15.35 1.43 5.84
CA GLU A 53 -15.49 1.37 7.30
C GLU A 53 -16.97 1.47 7.73
N ARG A 54 -17.75 2.38 7.13
CA ARG A 54 -19.19 2.52 7.41
C ARG A 54 -20.01 1.33 6.90
N LEU A 55 -19.70 0.82 5.71
CA LEU A 55 -20.37 -0.36 5.14
C LEU A 55 -20.11 -1.62 5.97
N LEU A 56 -18.89 -1.78 6.47
CA LEU A 56 -18.52 -2.90 7.32
C LEU A 56 -19.36 -2.91 8.60
N LYS A 57 -19.55 -1.74 9.23
CA LYS A 57 -20.38 -1.62 10.42
C LYS A 57 -21.83 -2.05 10.19
N LEU A 58 -22.43 -1.63 9.07
CA LEU A 58 -23.80 -2.02 8.72
C LEU A 58 -23.93 -3.54 8.48
N ARG A 59 -22.97 -4.14 7.77
CA ARG A 59 -22.96 -5.60 7.53
C ARG A 59 -22.75 -6.40 8.82
N TYR A 60 -21.94 -5.88 9.73
CA TYR A 60 -21.71 -6.48 11.03
C TYR A 60 -23.00 -6.53 11.85
N GLU A 61 -23.76 -5.43 11.90
CA GLU A 61 -25.04 -5.35 12.63
C GLU A 61 -26.05 -6.39 12.10
N GLU A 62 -26.18 -6.53 10.78
CA GLU A 62 -27.04 -7.54 10.13
C GLU A 62 -26.60 -8.98 10.44
N THR A 63 -25.31 -9.26 10.32
CA THR A 63 -24.77 -10.63 10.56
C THR A 63 -24.88 -11.03 12.03
N LEU A 64 -24.80 -10.07 12.96
CA LEU A 64 -24.96 -10.31 14.38
C LEU A 64 -26.40 -10.76 14.71
N GLU A 65 -27.40 -10.10 14.12
CA GLU A 65 -28.82 -10.46 14.29
C GLU A 65 -29.09 -11.88 13.79
N ASP A 66 -28.63 -12.22 12.58
CA ASP A 66 -28.74 -13.57 12.01
C ASP A 66 -28.09 -14.62 12.94
N TYR A 67 -26.94 -14.28 13.52
CA TYR A 67 -26.22 -15.18 14.42
C TYR A 67 -27.00 -15.44 15.70
N GLU A 68 -27.51 -14.39 16.35
CA GLU A 68 -28.33 -14.53 17.55
C GLU A 68 -29.59 -15.39 17.32
N ASP A 69 -30.23 -15.26 16.16
CA ASP A 69 -31.39 -16.08 15.81
C ASP A 69 -31.03 -17.54 15.52
N LEU A 70 -29.87 -17.80 14.93
CA LEU A 70 -29.34 -19.14 14.77
C LEU A 70 -28.99 -19.78 16.13
N GLN A 71 -28.41 -19.03 17.07
CA GLN A 71 -28.14 -19.52 18.42
C GLN A 71 -29.43 -19.98 19.12
N LYS A 72 -30.51 -19.19 19.01
CA LYS A 72 -31.84 -19.57 19.53
C LYS A 72 -32.36 -20.85 18.87
N SER A 73 -32.16 -20.99 17.56
CA SER A 73 -32.59 -22.17 16.79
C SER A 73 -31.83 -23.44 17.21
N VAL A 74 -30.52 -23.34 17.41
CA VAL A 74 -29.68 -24.44 17.94
C VAL A 74 -30.13 -24.84 19.34
N GLU A 75 -30.39 -23.86 20.21
CA GLU A 75 -30.85 -24.13 21.58
C GLU A 75 -32.23 -24.81 21.60
N ASN A 76 -33.14 -24.39 20.74
CA ASN A 76 -34.45 -25.03 20.59
C ASN A 76 -34.34 -26.46 20.05
N ALA A 77 -33.46 -26.69 19.07
CA ALA A 77 -33.20 -28.02 18.53
C ALA A 77 -32.57 -28.95 19.56
N ARG A 78 -31.65 -28.44 20.41
CA ARG A 78 -31.08 -29.18 21.54
C ARG A 78 -32.17 -29.67 22.50
N LYS A 79 -33.04 -28.75 22.97
CA LYS A 79 -34.15 -29.10 23.87
C LYS A 79 -35.11 -30.11 23.25
N TYR A 80 -35.38 -29.99 21.94
CA TYR A 80 -36.22 -30.94 21.22
C TYR A 80 -35.58 -32.34 21.16
N LYS A 81 -34.28 -32.42 20.83
CA LYS A 81 -33.50 -33.66 20.87
C LYS A 81 -33.55 -34.31 22.26
N GLU A 82 -33.24 -33.56 23.32
CA GLU A 82 -33.28 -34.05 24.71
C GLU A 82 -34.69 -34.58 25.09
N SER A 83 -35.76 -33.89 24.64
CA SER A 83 -37.13 -34.38 24.84
C SER A 83 -37.41 -35.68 24.09
N MET A 84 -36.87 -35.87 22.88
CA MET A 84 -37.01 -37.13 22.12
C MET A 84 -36.21 -38.27 22.74
N GLU A 85 -35.03 -37.98 23.29
CA GLU A 85 -34.23 -38.96 24.04
C GLU A 85 -35.00 -39.49 25.25
N GLN A 86 -35.64 -38.58 26.01
CA GLN A 86 -36.47 -38.96 27.14
C GLN A 86 -37.68 -39.80 26.70
N GLN A 87 -38.42 -39.37 25.67
CA GLN A 87 -39.56 -40.15 25.15
C GLN A 87 -39.16 -41.54 24.67
N ARG A 88 -37.98 -41.67 24.04
CA ARG A 88 -37.46 -42.97 23.62
C ARG A 88 -37.09 -43.84 24.81
N LYS A 89 -36.53 -43.25 25.86
CA LYS A 89 -36.24 -43.98 27.11
C LYS A 89 -37.53 -44.50 27.74
N ASP A 90 -38.55 -43.66 27.82
CA ASP A 90 -39.87 -44.03 28.35
C ASP A 90 -40.53 -45.12 27.49
N ALA A 91 -40.52 -44.98 26.16
CA ALA A 91 -41.04 -45.98 25.22
C ALA A 91 -40.30 -47.32 25.31
N ARG A 92 -39.00 -47.29 25.62
CA ARG A 92 -38.19 -48.49 25.84
C ARG A 92 -38.57 -49.18 27.15
N GLU A 93 -38.77 -48.42 28.22
CA GLU A 93 -39.24 -48.94 29.51
C GLU A 93 -40.62 -49.58 29.35
N GLU A 94 -41.58 -48.90 28.70
CA GLU A 94 -42.92 -49.43 28.41
C GLU A 94 -42.88 -50.72 27.57
N TYR A 95 -42.02 -50.78 26.54
CA TYR A 95 -41.83 -51.99 25.75
C TYR A 95 -41.25 -53.15 26.56
N LEU A 96 -40.34 -52.89 27.50
CA LEU A 96 -39.74 -53.91 28.35
C LEU A 96 -40.72 -54.43 29.43
N GLU A 97 -41.71 -53.63 29.82
CA GLU A 97 -42.76 -54.01 30.77
C GLU A 97 -43.94 -54.75 30.10
N ALA A 98 -44.13 -54.58 28.79
CA ALA A 98 -45.21 -55.21 28.04
C ALA A 98 -44.92 -56.69 27.70
N ASP A 99 -45.96 -57.54 27.74
CA ASP A 99 -45.86 -58.94 27.32
C ASP A 99 -45.63 -59.04 25.79
N SER A 100 -44.52 -59.67 25.40
CA SER A 100 -44.01 -59.68 24.01
C SER A 100 -44.96 -60.29 22.98
N ASP A 101 -45.86 -61.19 23.39
CA ASP A 101 -46.83 -61.85 22.47
C ASP A 101 -48.21 -61.19 22.46
N SER A 102 -48.41 -60.19 23.31
CA SER A 102 -49.69 -59.48 23.45
C SER A 102 -49.91 -58.44 22.35
N ALA A 103 -51.17 -57.99 22.19
CA ALA A 103 -51.48 -56.85 21.35
C ALA A 103 -50.80 -55.56 21.86
N GLU A 104 -50.63 -55.44 23.18
CA GLU A 104 -49.97 -54.32 23.86
C GLU A 104 -48.48 -54.29 23.53
N GLY A 105 -47.79 -55.44 23.56
CA GLY A 105 -46.37 -55.55 23.18
C GLY A 105 -46.10 -55.14 21.73
N ARG A 106 -47.01 -55.45 20.79
CA ARG A 106 -46.90 -54.99 19.39
C ARG A 106 -47.06 -53.48 19.24
N VAL A 107 -47.94 -52.86 20.02
CA VAL A 107 -48.13 -51.39 20.03
C VAL A 107 -46.92 -50.70 20.65
N ALA A 108 -46.41 -51.20 21.78
CA ALA A 108 -45.22 -50.68 22.44
C ALA A 108 -43.98 -50.78 21.54
N HIS A 109 -43.81 -51.88 20.80
CA HIS A 109 -42.74 -52.02 19.80
C HIS A 109 -42.87 -50.99 18.67
N GLY A 110 -44.08 -50.77 18.15
CA GLY A 110 -44.33 -49.76 17.11
C GLY A 110 -44.02 -48.33 17.61
N TYR A 111 -44.38 -48.03 18.85
CA TYR A 111 -44.08 -46.75 19.49
C TYR A 111 -42.57 -46.54 19.72
N LEU A 112 -41.86 -47.57 20.21
CA LEU A 112 -40.40 -47.56 20.36
C LEU A 112 -39.69 -47.35 19.02
N HIS A 113 -40.16 -47.99 17.95
CA HIS A 113 -39.58 -47.81 16.62
C HIS A 113 -39.84 -46.40 16.07
N SER A 114 -41.05 -45.85 16.26
CA SER A 114 -41.37 -44.49 15.84
C SER A 114 -40.55 -43.44 16.59
N THR A 115 -40.31 -43.62 17.89
CA THR A 115 -39.50 -42.69 18.70
C THR A 115 -38.02 -42.77 18.35
N LEU A 116 -37.51 -43.93 17.91
CA LEU A 116 -36.18 -44.06 17.31
C LEU A 116 -36.02 -43.17 16.07
N HIS A 117 -36.93 -43.26 15.08
CA HIS A 117 -36.86 -42.42 13.88
C HIS A 117 -36.99 -40.92 14.19
N MET A 118 -37.85 -40.55 15.16
CA MET A 118 -37.97 -39.16 15.59
C MET A 118 -36.70 -38.65 16.27
N LEU A 119 -36.04 -39.48 17.08
CA LEU A 119 -34.77 -39.14 17.71
C LEU A 119 -33.65 -38.99 16.67
N GLU A 120 -33.54 -39.90 15.71
CA GLU A 120 -32.56 -39.80 14.62
C GLU A 120 -32.74 -38.51 13.82
N ALA A 121 -33.99 -38.17 13.44
CA ALA A 121 -34.29 -36.92 12.76
C ALA A 121 -33.97 -35.68 13.61
N ALA A 122 -34.25 -35.72 14.92
CA ALA A 122 -33.92 -34.65 15.85
C ALA A 122 -32.40 -34.48 16.01
N GLU A 123 -31.65 -35.59 16.04
CA GLU A 123 -30.19 -35.59 16.14
C GLU A 123 -29.54 -35.04 14.86
N GLU A 124 -29.99 -35.48 13.69
CA GLU A 124 -29.52 -34.94 12.40
C GLU A 124 -29.80 -33.44 12.27
N SER A 125 -31.02 -33.01 12.63
CA SER A 125 -31.40 -31.59 12.62
C SER A 125 -30.53 -30.77 13.57
N TYR A 126 -30.26 -31.27 14.78
CA TYR A 126 -29.39 -30.62 15.75
C TYR A 126 -27.94 -30.52 15.23
N LYS A 127 -27.37 -31.62 14.72
CA LYS A 127 -26.02 -31.65 14.12
C LYS A 127 -25.89 -30.62 12.98
N ALA A 128 -26.87 -30.58 12.07
CA ALA A 128 -26.88 -29.64 10.96
C ALA A 128 -26.90 -28.17 11.43
N LEU A 129 -27.70 -27.85 12.45
CA LEU A 129 -27.77 -26.50 13.02
C LEU A 129 -26.48 -26.11 13.74
N VAL A 130 -25.87 -27.03 14.51
CA VAL A 130 -24.57 -26.79 15.16
C VAL A 130 -23.47 -26.53 14.13
N LYS A 131 -23.45 -27.28 13.02
CA LYS A 131 -22.52 -27.05 11.90
C LYS A 131 -22.75 -25.69 11.24
N GLN A 132 -24.00 -25.31 11.01
CA GLN A 132 -24.34 -24.00 10.46
C GLN A 132 -23.90 -22.88 11.41
N GLU A 133 -24.11 -23.04 12.72
CA GLU A 133 -23.72 -22.07 13.74
C GLU A 133 -22.20 -21.93 13.85
N ALA A 134 -21.47 -23.04 13.76
CA ALA A 134 -20.00 -23.03 13.71
C ALA A 134 -19.47 -22.26 12.48
N ASN A 135 -20.06 -22.47 11.30
CA ASN A 135 -19.72 -21.73 10.09
C ASN A 135 -20.04 -20.23 10.21
N MET A 136 -21.18 -19.90 10.82
CA MET A 136 -21.59 -18.51 11.00
C MET A 136 -20.75 -17.78 12.05
N MET A 137 -20.33 -18.49 13.12
CA MET A 137 -19.37 -18.00 14.11
C MET A 137 -18.05 -17.61 13.44
N LYS A 138 -17.53 -18.42 12.51
CA LYS A 138 -16.31 -18.10 11.75
C LYS A 138 -16.43 -16.76 11.02
N SER A 139 -17.54 -16.57 10.31
CA SER A 139 -17.81 -15.33 9.57
C SER A 139 -18.00 -14.13 10.49
N LEU A 140 -18.79 -14.27 11.56
CA LEU A 140 -19.07 -13.19 12.50
C LEU A 140 -17.82 -12.74 13.25
N GLU A 141 -17.02 -13.67 13.79
CA GLU A 141 -15.79 -13.34 14.52
C GLU A 141 -14.76 -12.65 13.61
N LEU A 142 -14.70 -13.04 12.32
CA LEU A 142 -13.89 -12.32 11.34
C LEU A 142 -14.40 -10.88 11.13
N MET A 143 -15.71 -10.67 10.99
CA MET A 143 -16.28 -9.32 10.87
C MET A 143 -16.06 -8.47 12.12
N VAL A 144 -16.19 -9.06 13.32
CA VAL A 144 -15.87 -8.39 14.60
C VAL A 144 -14.42 -7.92 14.60
N LEU A 145 -13.51 -8.79 14.16
CA LEU A 145 -12.11 -8.41 14.06
C LEU A 145 -11.91 -7.29 13.04
N GLU A 146 -12.47 -7.41 11.84
CA GLU A 146 -12.35 -6.38 10.80
C GLU A 146 -12.89 -5.03 11.28
N GLU A 147 -13.98 -5.01 12.05
CA GLU A 147 -14.56 -3.80 12.63
C GLU A 147 -13.62 -3.18 13.66
N LYS A 148 -13.11 -3.97 14.62
CA LYS A 148 -12.11 -3.52 15.61
C LYS A 148 -10.86 -2.97 14.95
N GLN A 149 -10.48 -3.54 13.82
CA GLN A 149 -9.29 -3.16 13.07
C GLN A 149 -9.54 -2.02 12.08
N ALA A 150 -10.79 -1.66 11.76
CA ALA A 150 -11.12 -0.81 10.62
C ALA A 150 -10.42 0.56 10.67
N THR A 151 -10.47 1.23 11.83
CA THR A 151 -9.82 2.54 12.00
C THR A 151 -8.30 2.44 11.89
N ARG A 152 -7.68 1.42 12.50
CA ARG A 152 -6.22 1.19 12.38
C ARG A 152 -5.83 0.82 10.96
N LYS A 153 -6.60 -0.03 10.27
CA LYS A 153 -6.42 -0.37 8.85
C LYS A 153 -6.48 0.87 7.98
N ARG A 154 -7.46 1.75 8.18
CA ARG A 154 -7.55 3.02 7.46
C ARG A 154 -6.32 3.90 7.70
N GLN A 155 -5.85 4.01 8.95
CA GLN A 155 -4.63 4.75 9.27
C GLN A 155 -3.41 4.14 8.58
N GLN A 156 -3.25 2.82 8.62
CA GLN A 156 -2.14 2.11 7.99
C GLN A 156 -2.13 2.28 6.46
N GLU A 157 -3.29 2.13 5.80
CA GLU A 157 -3.40 2.36 4.36
C GLU A 157 -3.15 3.84 3.99
N THR A 158 -3.63 4.79 4.80
CA THR A 158 -3.34 6.22 4.59
C THR A 158 -1.83 6.51 4.68
N GLU A 159 -1.13 5.91 5.64
CA GLU A 159 0.33 6.07 5.77
C GLU A 159 1.09 5.42 4.60
N LYS A 160 0.61 4.29 4.05
CA LYS A 160 1.18 3.72 2.80
C LYS A 160 1.00 4.67 1.62
N LEU A 161 -0.16 5.27 1.49
CA LEU A 161 -0.45 6.24 0.43
C LEU A 161 0.43 7.49 0.54
N LYS A 162 0.64 8.02 1.76
CA LYS A 162 1.60 9.12 2.00
C LYS A 162 3.02 8.74 1.58
N TYR A 163 3.45 7.52 1.90
CA TYR A 163 4.75 7.02 1.49
C TYR A 163 4.88 6.90 -0.04
N GLN A 164 3.85 6.42 -0.73
CA GLN A 164 3.81 6.37 -2.19
C GLN A 164 3.85 7.78 -2.81
N LEU A 165 3.08 8.73 -2.27
CA LEU A 165 3.12 10.13 -2.69
C LEU A 165 4.52 10.73 -2.55
N SER A 166 5.17 10.50 -1.41
CA SER A 166 6.54 10.95 -1.16
C SER A 166 7.53 10.36 -2.17
N ASN A 167 7.40 9.06 -2.50
CA ASN A 167 8.22 8.42 -3.53
C ASN A 167 8.01 9.05 -4.91
N ASN A 168 6.76 9.30 -5.30
CA ASN A 168 6.42 9.92 -6.59
C ASN A 168 7.00 11.34 -6.68
N TYR A 169 6.89 12.12 -5.60
CA TYR A 169 7.47 13.46 -5.50
C TYR A 169 9.01 13.44 -5.66
N TYR A 170 9.69 12.56 -4.93
CA TYR A 170 11.15 12.46 -5.02
C TYR A 170 11.63 11.86 -6.35
N GLN A 171 10.84 11.00 -6.98
CA GLN A 171 11.10 10.52 -8.34
C GLN A 171 11.07 11.67 -9.35
N LEU A 172 10.10 12.59 -9.25
CA LEU A 172 10.06 13.80 -10.08
C LEU A 172 11.27 14.71 -9.84
N LEU A 173 11.68 14.89 -8.58
CA LEU A 173 12.91 15.63 -8.25
C LEU A 173 14.13 14.99 -8.93
N MET A 174 14.28 13.68 -8.84
CA MET A 174 15.37 12.94 -9.50
C MET A 174 15.36 13.10 -11.02
N MET A 175 14.18 13.03 -11.65
CA MET A 175 14.04 13.24 -13.09
C MET A 175 14.43 14.67 -13.49
N LYS A 176 14.04 15.68 -12.72
CA LYS A 176 14.39 17.08 -12.97
C LYS A 176 15.90 17.34 -12.86
N GLU A 177 16.57 16.74 -11.87
CA GLU A 177 18.03 16.87 -11.77
C GLU A 177 18.76 16.10 -12.88
N GLN A 178 18.24 14.93 -13.28
CA GLN A 178 18.74 14.19 -14.43
C GLN A 178 18.58 14.98 -15.74
N GLN A 179 17.49 15.75 -15.88
CA GLN A 179 17.25 16.63 -17.03
C GLN A 179 18.36 17.68 -17.12
N LYS A 180 18.66 18.38 -16.02
CA LYS A 180 19.74 19.37 -15.97
C LYS A 180 21.10 18.78 -16.35
N ILE A 181 21.38 17.55 -15.93
CA ILE A 181 22.61 16.83 -16.31
C ILE A 181 22.66 16.57 -17.82
N ILE A 182 21.56 16.11 -18.42
CA ILE A 182 21.50 15.84 -19.86
C ILE A 182 21.68 17.15 -20.65
N GLU A 183 21.01 18.22 -20.24
CA GLU A 183 21.14 19.55 -20.85
C GLU A 183 22.59 20.06 -20.77
N GLY A 184 23.23 19.98 -19.60
CA GLY A 184 24.64 20.36 -19.43
C GLY A 184 25.61 19.51 -20.26
N ASN A 185 25.34 18.22 -20.43
CA ASN A 185 26.11 17.35 -21.32
C ASN A 185 25.92 17.72 -22.81
N ILE A 186 24.72 18.14 -23.22
CA ILE A 186 24.45 18.63 -24.58
C ILE A 186 25.25 19.91 -24.84
N ASP A 187 25.26 20.85 -23.90
CA ASP A 187 26.03 22.09 -24.00
C ASP A 187 27.54 21.82 -24.13
N LEU A 188 28.05 20.86 -23.36
CA LEU A 188 29.45 20.43 -23.43
C LEU A 188 29.78 19.82 -24.80
N LEU A 189 28.93 18.93 -25.32
CA LEU A 189 29.10 18.37 -26.67
C LEU A 189 29.06 19.45 -27.73
N ASP A 190 28.19 20.46 -27.62
CA ASP A 190 28.13 21.58 -28.55
C ASP A 190 29.42 22.43 -28.55
N MET A 191 30.12 22.54 -27.42
CA MET A 191 31.46 23.13 -27.39
C MET A 191 32.51 22.23 -28.04
N GLN A 192 32.48 20.92 -27.78
CA GLN A 192 33.42 19.96 -28.35
C GLN A 192 33.27 19.85 -29.88
N ILE A 193 32.03 19.82 -30.39
CA ILE A 193 31.72 19.80 -31.83
C ILE A 193 32.26 21.05 -32.50
N ARG A 194 32.09 22.24 -31.90
CA ARG A 194 32.64 23.49 -32.43
C ARG A 194 34.17 23.43 -32.52
N LEU A 195 34.84 22.98 -31.47
CA LEU A 195 36.29 22.82 -31.45
C LEU A 195 36.78 21.83 -32.52
N GLU A 196 36.15 20.67 -32.63
CA GLU A 196 36.51 19.65 -33.63
C GLU A 196 36.23 20.11 -35.06
N LYS A 197 35.15 20.87 -35.30
CA LYS A 197 34.93 21.51 -36.61
C LYS A 197 36.03 22.49 -36.97
N THR A 198 36.53 23.28 -36.00
CA THR A 198 37.70 24.14 -36.22
C THR A 198 38.96 23.32 -36.50
N ARG A 199 39.25 22.28 -35.72
CA ARG A 199 40.39 21.38 -36.00
C ARG A 199 40.31 20.74 -37.37
N LYS A 200 39.10 20.37 -37.81
CA LYS A 200 38.86 19.81 -39.14
C LYS A 200 39.19 20.83 -40.22
N SER A 201 38.79 22.09 -40.05
CA SER A 201 39.13 23.16 -40.99
C SER A 201 40.64 23.45 -41.08
N LEU A 202 41.40 23.03 -40.07
CA LEU A 202 42.87 23.08 -40.02
C LEU A 202 43.52 21.75 -40.40
N GLU A 203 42.75 20.77 -40.88
CA GLU A 203 43.21 19.43 -41.26
C GLU A 203 43.85 18.62 -40.10
N LEU A 204 43.50 18.94 -38.85
CA LEU A 204 44.03 18.31 -37.63
C LEU A 204 43.15 17.17 -37.09
N THR A 205 42.00 16.90 -37.69
CA THR A 205 41.04 15.84 -37.29
C THR A 205 40.24 15.37 -38.50
N THR A 206 39.32 14.43 -38.29
CA THR A 206 38.53 13.79 -39.37
C THR A 206 37.04 14.09 -39.28
N ASP A 207 36.34 13.92 -40.40
CA ASP A 207 34.87 13.97 -40.47
C ASP A 207 34.21 12.95 -39.53
N LEU A 208 34.84 11.78 -39.39
CA LEU A 208 34.37 10.74 -38.49
C LEU A 208 34.34 11.22 -37.03
N ALA A 209 35.32 12.01 -36.60
CA ALA A 209 35.36 12.55 -35.24
C ALA A 209 34.22 13.54 -34.98
N VAL A 210 33.94 14.45 -35.94
CA VAL A 210 32.81 15.38 -35.85
C VAL A 210 31.48 14.63 -35.84
N ASN A 211 31.29 13.68 -36.77
CA ASN A 211 30.06 12.90 -36.88
C ASN A 211 29.79 12.04 -35.63
N SER A 212 30.85 11.52 -34.99
CA SER A 212 30.75 10.78 -33.73
C SER A 212 30.16 11.65 -32.60
N LEU A 213 30.67 12.88 -32.43
CA LEU A 213 30.15 13.81 -31.43
C LEU A 213 28.72 14.27 -31.75
N GLU A 214 28.40 14.52 -33.02
CA GLU A 214 27.03 14.86 -33.44
C GLU A 214 26.04 13.71 -33.20
N SER A 215 26.47 12.46 -33.40
CA SER A 215 25.67 11.28 -33.07
C SER A 215 25.41 11.16 -31.57
N GLN A 216 26.44 11.37 -30.72
CA GLN A 216 26.27 11.40 -29.26
C GLN A 216 25.29 12.48 -28.82
N ARG A 217 25.39 13.68 -29.38
CA ARG A 217 24.46 14.78 -29.11
C ARG A 217 23.03 14.43 -29.48
N SER A 218 22.82 13.84 -30.65
CA SER A 218 21.50 13.37 -31.10
C SER A 218 20.90 12.36 -30.12
N ASN A 219 21.70 11.41 -29.64
CA ASN A 219 21.24 10.42 -28.65
C ASN A 219 20.85 11.07 -27.31
N LEU A 220 21.57 12.10 -26.86
CA LEU A 220 21.19 12.84 -25.65
C LEU A 220 19.91 13.65 -25.83
N LEU A 221 19.68 14.26 -26.99
CA LEU A 221 18.42 14.96 -27.29
C LEU A 221 17.22 14.02 -27.26
N ILE A 222 17.35 12.82 -27.84
CA ILE A 222 16.30 11.79 -27.77
C ILE A 222 16.06 11.35 -26.30
N SER A 223 17.14 11.24 -25.51
CA SER A 223 17.03 10.88 -24.09
C SER A 223 16.36 11.99 -23.28
N LEU A 224 16.63 13.25 -23.60
CA LEU A 224 15.99 14.42 -22.99
C LEU A 224 14.48 14.43 -23.26
N GLU A 225 14.07 14.21 -24.52
CA GLU A 225 12.65 14.13 -24.89
C GLU A 225 11.93 12.99 -24.16
N LYS A 226 12.55 11.80 -24.09
CA LYS A 226 12.00 10.67 -23.33
C LYS A 226 11.85 10.99 -21.83
N LEU A 227 12.82 11.68 -21.25
CA LEU A 227 12.79 12.07 -19.84
C LEU A 227 11.68 13.11 -19.60
N GLN A 228 11.55 14.10 -20.47
CA GLN A 228 10.48 15.10 -20.40
C GLN A 228 9.10 14.45 -20.49
N ASN A 229 8.89 13.53 -21.44
CA ASN A 229 7.65 12.75 -21.51
C ASN A 229 7.39 11.94 -20.23
N SER A 230 8.44 11.35 -19.64
CA SER A 230 8.31 10.59 -18.38
C SER A 230 7.96 11.50 -17.20
N MET A 231 8.50 12.71 -17.15
CA MET A 231 8.17 13.72 -16.14
C MET A 231 6.71 14.17 -16.27
N GLU A 232 6.22 14.42 -17.47
CA GLU A 232 4.82 14.79 -17.69
C GLU A 232 3.88 13.63 -17.31
N MET A 233 4.20 12.39 -17.69
CA MET A 233 3.43 11.22 -17.23
C MET A 233 3.38 11.09 -15.71
N ALA A 234 4.49 11.33 -15.02
CA ALA A 234 4.54 11.28 -13.56
C ALA A 234 3.76 12.43 -12.90
N LYS A 235 3.75 13.63 -13.50
CA LYS A 235 2.88 14.74 -13.06
C LYS A 235 1.40 14.42 -13.25
N GLU A 236 1.01 13.86 -14.40
CA GLU A 236 -0.38 13.48 -14.67
C GLU A 236 -0.86 12.37 -13.72
N ALA A 237 0.02 11.43 -13.34
CA ALA A 237 -0.28 10.46 -12.29
C ALA A 237 -0.55 11.16 -10.94
N LEU A 238 0.30 12.11 -10.55
CA LEU A 238 0.07 12.91 -9.33
C LEU A 238 -1.22 13.73 -9.39
N LYS A 239 -1.55 14.34 -10.54
CA LYS A 239 -2.83 15.04 -10.71
C LYS A 239 -4.02 14.12 -10.47
N THR A 240 -3.95 12.90 -11.01
CA THR A 240 -4.98 11.87 -10.80
C THR A 240 -5.10 11.52 -9.31
N ASP A 241 -3.97 11.33 -8.63
CA ASP A 241 -3.91 11.04 -7.19
C ASP A 241 -4.48 12.18 -6.32
N LEU A 242 -4.36 13.43 -6.79
CA LEU A 242 -4.89 14.64 -6.15
C LEU A 242 -6.31 15.00 -6.59
N ASN A 243 -6.94 14.20 -7.46
CA ASN A 243 -8.24 14.49 -8.05
C ASN A 243 -8.31 15.86 -8.77
N MET A 244 -7.21 16.25 -9.41
CA MET A 244 -7.14 17.43 -10.26
C MET A 244 -7.65 17.12 -11.67
N THR A 245 -8.25 18.10 -12.33
CA THR A 245 -8.66 17.91 -13.74
C THR A 245 -7.46 17.98 -14.69
N PRO A 246 -7.53 17.37 -15.88
CA PRO A 246 -6.41 17.39 -16.84
C PRO A 246 -5.95 18.81 -17.22
N GLU A 247 -6.88 19.77 -17.22
CA GLU A 247 -6.63 21.17 -17.57
C GLU A 247 -5.93 21.96 -16.46
N GLU A 248 -5.97 21.48 -15.21
CA GLU A 248 -5.32 22.14 -14.08
C GLU A 248 -3.80 21.95 -14.13
N GLU A 249 -3.06 23.01 -13.83
CA GLU A 249 -1.60 22.97 -13.83
C GLU A 249 -1.07 22.61 -12.44
N LEU A 250 -0.29 21.53 -12.36
CA LEU A 250 0.37 21.11 -11.13
C LEU A 250 1.74 21.79 -11.02
N ASN A 251 1.80 22.87 -10.25
CA ASN A 251 3.03 23.60 -9.98
C ASN A 251 3.73 23.06 -8.73
N LEU A 252 4.90 22.44 -8.89
CA LEU A 252 5.67 21.83 -7.81
C LEU A 252 6.98 22.57 -7.55
N THR A 253 7.26 22.86 -6.28
CA THR A 253 8.60 23.19 -5.80
C THR A 253 9.29 21.89 -5.41
N LEU A 254 10.07 21.32 -6.34
CA LEU A 254 10.79 20.06 -6.14
C LEU A 254 12.11 20.31 -5.42
N GLU A 255 12.18 19.98 -4.13
CA GLU A 255 13.35 20.13 -3.27
C GLU A 255 13.41 18.99 -2.24
N LEU A 256 14.59 18.75 -1.68
CA LEU A 256 14.73 17.83 -0.56
C LEU A 256 14.13 18.51 0.68
N THR A 257 13.07 17.92 1.26
CA THR A 257 12.35 18.56 2.38
C THR A 257 12.98 18.32 3.74
N GLU A 258 13.82 17.29 3.88
CA GLU A 258 14.53 16.96 5.10
C GLU A 258 16.00 16.66 4.80
N ASP A 259 16.90 17.15 5.65
CA ASP A 259 18.28 16.67 5.65
C ASP A 259 18.29 15.18 5.99
N ALA A 260 18.99 14.38 5.19
CA ALA A 260 19.14 12.94 5.39
C ALA A 260 19.99 12.66 6.65
N ASN A 261 19.36 12.77 7.81
CA ASN A 261 19.98 12.55 9.12
C ASN A 261 20.01 11.07 9.44
N LEU A 262 21.21 10.53 9.66
CA LEU A 262 21.41 9.12 9.98
C LEU A 262 20.79 8.78 11.33
N LYS A 263 19.70 8.03 11.30
CA LYS A 263 19.06 7.42 12.46
C LYS A 263 19.56 6.01 12.67
N SER A 264 19.67 5.60 13.94
CA SER A 264 19.98 4.24 14.33
C SER A 264 18.74 3.57 14.91
N TYR A 265 18.44 2.37 14.44
CA TYR A 265 17.37 1.53 14.97
C TYR A 265 17.95 0.25 15.55
N GLU A 266 17.27 -0.29 16.56
CA GLU A 266 17.55 -1.63 17.10
C GLU A 266 16.64 -2.65 16.44
N LEU A 267 17.21 -3.76 15.93
CA LEU A 267 16.43 -4.79 15.23
C LEU A 267 15.34 -5.39 16.13
N SER A 268 15.63 -5.60 17.41
CA SER A 268 14.66 -6.12 18.37
C SER A 268 13.45 -5.19 18.52
N ALA A 269 13.67 -3.89 18.63
CA ALA A 269 12.61 -2.90 18.76
C ALA A 269 11.74 -2.80 17.49
N ILE A 270 12.36 -2.91 16.29
CA ILE A 270 11.62 -2.94 15.04
C ILE A 270 10.77 -4.20 14.94
N LEU A 271 11.34 -5.37 15.26
CA LEU A 271 10.61 -6.64 15.25
C LEU A 271 9.43 -6.62 16.23
N GLU A 272 9.67 -6.19 17.46
CA GLU A 272 8.62 -6.10 18.49
C GLU A 272 7.50 -5.12 18.07
N GLY A 273 7.87 -3.93 17.56
CA GLY A 273 6.92 -2.96 17.04
C GLY A 273 6.10 -3.49 15.87
N PHE A 274 6.75 -4.19 14.93
CA PHE A 274 6.07 -4.78 13.78
C PHE A 274 5.11 -5.89 14.22
N MET A 275 5.60 -6.88 14.98
CA MET A 275 4.80 -8.05 15.36
C MET A 275 3.59 -7.71 16.21
N SER A 276 3.70 -6.67 17.06
CA SER A 276 2.60 -6.23 17.93
C SER A 276 1.54 -5.39 17.21
N ASN A 277 1.89 -4.70 16.12
CA ASN A 277 0.99 -3.76 15.44
C ASN A 277 0.51 -4.24 14.07
N ASN A 278 1.04 -5.34 13.54
CA ASN A 278 0.66 -5.85 12.23
C ASN A 278 -0.73 -6.49 12.23
N LEU A 279 -1.61 -5.97 11.38
CA LEU A 279 -3.00 -6.42 11.26
C LEU A 279 -3.12 -7.89 10.83
N ALA A 280 -2.30 -8.33 9.88
CA ALA A 280 -2.40 -9.68 9.33
C ALA A 280 -1.96 -10.76 10.34
N ILE A 281 -0.95 -10.48 11.17
CA ILE A 281 -0.58 -11.35 12.29
C ILE A 281 -1.73 -11.47 13.27
N GLU A 282 -2.34 -10.35 13.66
CA GLU A 282 -3.47 -10.32 14.57
C GLU A 282 -4.69 -11.07 14.00
N THR A 283 -4.97 -10.91 12.69
CA THR A 283 -5.99 -11.68 11.99
C THR A 283 -5.70 -13.16 11.98
N SER A 284 -4.49 -13.56 11.63
CA SER A 284 -4.12 -14.97 11.61
C SER A 284 -4.23 -15.60 13.00
N LYS A 285 -3.81 -14.89 14.06
CA LYS A 285 -3.94 -15.36 15.44
C LYS A 285 -5.40 -15.54 15.85
N THR A 286 -6.23 -14.53 15.58
CA THR A 286 -7.67 -14.58 15.91
C THR A 286 -8.36 -15.71 15.15
N LEU A 287 -8.02 -15.92 13.87
CA LEU A 287 -8.56 -17.03 13.08
C LEU A 287 -8.19 -18.40 13.69
N THR A 288 -6.96 -18.57 14.20
CA THR A 288 -6.57 -19.79 14.93
C THR A 288 -7.43 -19.97 16.20
N GLU A 289 -7.64 -18.92 16.98
CA GLU A 289 -8.48 -18.96 18.20
C GLU A 289 -9.95 -19.29 17.88
N VAL A 290 -10.49 -18.72 16.79
CA VAL A 290 -11.85 -19.01 16.31
C VAL A 290 -11.97 -20.45 15.84
N GLN A 291 -11.00 -20.95 15.08
CA GLN A 291 -11.00 -22.34 14.61
C GLN A 291 -10.93 -23.33 15.78
N GLN A 292 -10.20 -22.98 16.86
CA GLN A 292 -10.20 -23.77 18.08
C GLN A 292 -11.58 -23.84 18.73
N LYS A 293 -12.27 -22.70 18.89
CA LYS A 293 -13.65 -22.66 19.43
C LYS A 293 -14.63 -23.47 18.57
N ILE A 294 -14.45 -23.47 17.24
CA ILE A 294 -15.26 -24.26 16.31
C ILE A 294 -15.08 -25.75 16.57
N VAL A 295 -13.85 -26.22 16.71
CA VAL A 295 -13.56 -27.63 17.04
C VAL A 295 -14.19 -28.03 18.38
N GLU A 296 -14.04 -27.19 19.41
CA GLU A 296 -14.65 -27.41 20.73
C GLU A 296 -16.18 -27.53 20.63
N LYS A 297 -16.81 -26.75 19.75
CA LYS A 297 -18.25 -26.79 19.53
C LYS A 297 -18.70 -28.03 18.73
N LEU A 298 -17.94 -28.44 17.72
CA LEU A 298 -18.25 -29.64 16.95
C LEU A 298 -18.22 -30.89 17.86
N LEU A 299 -17.32 -30.96 18.83
CA LEU A 299 -17.25 -32.05 19.80
C LEU A 299 -18.54 -32.23 20.64
N ILE A 300 -19.37 -31.18 20.76
CA ILE A 300 -20.66 -31.26 21.48
C ILE A 300 -21.70 -32.06 20.68
N ALA A 301 -21.63 -32.02 19.35
CA ALA A 301 -22.64 -32.62 18.47
C ALA A 301 -22.14 -33.86 17.71
N TYR A 302 -20.83 -34.02 17.56
CA TYR A 302 -20.19 -35.06 16.75
C TYR A 302 -19.23 -35.91 17.59
N GLU A 303 -19.11 -37.19 17.25
CA GLU A 303 -18.12 -38.07 17.85
C GLU A 303 -16.72 -37.81 17.29
N GLU A 304 -15.67 -38.20 18.02
CA GLU A 304 -14.29 -38.01 17.55
C GLU A 304 -14.00 -38.72 16.22
N THR A 305 -14.72 -39.80 15.91
CA THR A 305 -14.58 -40.54 14.66
C THR A 305 -15.36 -39.93 13.50
N ASP A 306 -16.22 -38.95 13.75
CA ASP A 306 -17.01 -38.32 12.69
C ASP A 306 -16.14 -37.46 11.77
N THR A 307 -16.38 -37.58 10.46
CA THR A 307 -15.65 -36.86 9.42
C THR A 307 -15.66 -35.34 9.62
N ASP A 308 -16.79 -34.77 10.05
CA ASP A 308 -16.93 -33.33 10.26
C ASP A 308 -16.03 -32.81 11.40
N TYR A 309 -15.89 -33.59 12.47
CA TYR A 309 -14.97 -33.27 13.57
C TYR A 309 -13.51 -33.39 13.13
N GLN A 310 -13.16 -34.45 12.42
CA GLN A 310 -11.81 -34.66 11.87
C GLN A 310 -11.40 -33.55 10.89
N ILE A 311 -12.32 -33.08 10.04
CA ILE A 311 -12.09 -31.92 9.17
C ILE A 311 -11.78 -30.68 10.01
N GLY A 312 -12.58 -30.41 11.05
CA GLY A 312 -12.35 -29.27 11.95
C GLY A 312 -10.97 -29.28 12.60
N LEU A 313 -10.49 -30.45 13.03
CA LEU A 313 -9.13 -30.62 13.58
C LEU A 313 -8.04 -30.31 12.56
N LEU A 314 -8.18 -30.80 11.33
CA LEU A 314 -7.22 -30.52 10.25
C LEU A 314 -7.22 -29.04 9.87
N GLU A 315 -8.37 -28.38 9.84
CA GLU A 315 -8.46 -26.93 9.62
C GLU A 315 -7.81 -26.13 10.75
N LEU A 316 -7.89 -26.60 12.01
CA LEU A 316 -7.19 -25.98 13.14
C LEU A 316 -5.67 -26.13 13.01
N GLU A 317 -5.19 -27.33 12.68
CA GLU A 317 -3.76 -27.57 12.43
C GLU A 317 -3.25 -26.70 11.27
N GLU A 318 -4.01 -26.62 10.18
CA GLU A 318 -3.71 -25.74 9.05
C GLU A 318 -3.62 -24.27 9.48
N ALA A 319 -4.59 -23.78 10.25
CA ALA A 319 -4.58 -22.40 10.75
C ALA A 319 -3.35 -22.11 11.64
N GLN A 320 -2.95 -23.05 12.51
CA GLN A 320 -1.76 -22.92 13.35
C GLN A 320 -0.47 -22.89 12.52
N LEU A 321 -0.36 -23.76 11.51
CA LEU A 321 0.78 -23.77 10.60
C LEU A 321 0.86 -22.50 9.76
N ASN A 322 -0.27 -22.03 9.23
CA ASN A 322 -0.35 -20.79 8.46
C ASN A 322 0.07 -19.58 9.30
N HIS A 323 -0.33 -19.53 10.57
CA HIS A 323 0.11 -18.48 11.50
C HIS A 323 1.62 -18.48 11.71
N LEU A 324 2.21 -19.64 12.00
CA LEU A 324 3.66 -19.78 12.18
C LEU A 324 4.46 -19.44 10.91
N ILE A 325 3.96 -19.82 9.73
CA ILE A 325 4.57 -19.48 8.45
C ILE A 325 4.51 -17.96 8.24
N LEU A 326 3.37 -17.33 8.54
CA LEU A 326 3.18 -15.89 8.40
C LEU A 326 4.16 -15.10 9.30
N GLU A 327 4.25 -15.47 10.58
CA GLU A 327 5.19 -14.84 11.53
C GLU A 327 6.63 -14.93 11.04
N ARG A 328 7.08 -16.13 10.63
CA ARG A 328 8.46 -16.32 10.12
C ARG A 328 8.71 -15.54 8.82
N SER A 329 7.73 -15.50 7.93
CA SER A 329 7.80 -14.76 6.68
C SER A 329 7.98 -13.26 6.96
N TYR A 330 7.19 -12.71 7.87
CA TYR A 330 7.29 -11.31 8.24
C TYR A 330 8.56 -10.99 9.04
N GLU A 331 9.00 -11.86 9.95
CA GLU A 331 10.28 -11.71 10.63
C GLU A 331 11.43 -11.57 9.61
N HIS A 332 11.42 -12.39 8.56
CA HIS A 332 12.39 -12.31 7.48
C HIS A 332 12.31 -10.98 6.72
N MET A 333 11.11 -10.52 6.35
CA MET A 333 10.91 -9.24 5.66
C MET A 333 11.41 -8.05 6.51
N VAL A 334 11.10 -8.03 7.81
CA VAL A 334 11.56 -6.99 8.72
C VAL A 334 13.09 -6.98 8.83
N LYS A 335 13.72 -8.16 8.95
CA LYS A 335 15.19 -8.28 8.95
C LYS A 335 15.80 -7.76 7.65
N GLN A 336 15.20 -8.08 6.51
CA GLN A 336 15.68 -7.63 5.21
C GLN A 336 15.62 -6.09 5.12
N ALA A 337 14.50 -5.48 5.49
CA ALA A 337 14.35 -4.03 5.52
C ALA A 337 15.37 -3.37 6.47
N PHE A 338 15.58 -3.94 7.66
CA PHE A 338 16.57 -3.45 8.62
C PHE A 338 18.00 -3.47 8.06
N TYR A 339 18.43 -4.59 7.45
CA TYR A 339 19.77 -4.67 6.87
C TYR A 339 19.91 -3.77 5.65
N ASN A 340 18.85 -3.60 4.85
CA ASN A 340 18.81 -2.63 3.77
C ASN A 340 18.99 -1.19 4.28
N HIS A 341 18.26 -0.80 5.33
CA HIS A 341 18.42 0.51 5.98
C HIS A 341 19.87 0.75 6.43
N ARG A 342 20.50 -0.23 7.09
CA ARG A 342 21.91 -0.12 7.48
C ARG A 342 22.86 -0.02 6.30
N GLN A 343 22.58 -0.71 5.20
CA GLN A 343 23.39 -0.64 3.99
C GLN A 343 23.30 0.74 3.36
N VAL A 344 22.09 1.22 3.09
CA VAL A 344 21.85 2.54 2.49
C VAL A 344 22.39 3.66 3.38
N GLY A 345 22.28 3.54 4.71
CA GLY A 345 22.90 4.49 5.64
C GLY A 345 24.43 4.54 5.53
N ARG A 346 25.12 3.40 5.32
CA ARG A 346 26.57 3.38 5.05
C ARG A 346 26.91 4.00 3.70
N ASP A 347 26.10 3.74 2.69
CA ASP A 347 26.30 4.30 1.35
C ASP A 347 26.13 5.83 1.38
N LEU A 348 25.16 6.33 2.15
CA LEU A 348 24.95 7.77 2.35
C LEU A 348 26.17 8.45 2.99
N VAL A 349 26.77 7.85 4.03
CA VAL A 349 28.00 8.38 4.65
C VAL A 349 29.10 8.59 3.60
N SER A 350 29.33 7.59 2.76
CA SER A 350 30.35 7.68 1.70
C SER A 350 30.02 8.78 0.67
N LYS A 351 28.75 8.97 0.33
CA LYS A 351 28.32 9.99 -0.64
C LYS A 351 28.35 11.41 -0.04
N ILE A 352 28.14 11.57 1.26
CA ILE A 352 28.32 12.86 1.96
C ILE A 352 29.76 13.36 1.81
N GLU A 353 30.75 12.50 2.06
CA GLU A 353 32.17 12.83 1.88
C GLU A 353 32.46 13.22 0.42
N GLY A 354 31.92 12.44 -0.53
CA GLY A 354 32.04 12.73 -1.96
C GLY A 354 31.46 14.10 -2.35
N LYS A 355 30.30 14.48 -1.81
CA LYS A 355 29.69 15.79 -2.03
C LYS A 355 30.56 16.91 -1.47
N LEU A 356 31.05 16.80 -0.24
CA LEU A 356 31.88 17.84 0.38
C LEU A 356 33.15 18.10 -0.45
N LEU A 357 33.81 17.03 -0.90
CA LEU A 357 34.96 17.13 -1.80
C LEU A 357 34.58 17.74 -3.16
N ALA A 358 33.40 17.43 -3.70
CA ALA A 358 32.92 18.01 -4.95
C ALA A 358 32.62 19.51 -4.81
N ASP A 359 32.03 19.94 -3.70
CA ASP A 359 31.75 21.34 -3.40
C ASP A 359 33.05 22.17 -3.27
N GLU A 360 34.09 21.60 -2.63
CA GLU A 360 35.41 22.22 -2.57
C GLU A 360 36.07 22.31 -3.95
N LYS A 361 36.03 21.24 -4.74
CA LYS A 361 36.55 21.24 -6.11
C LYS A 361 35.82 22.24 -7.00
N MET A 362 34.51 22.40 -6.85
CA MET A 362 33.73 23.37 -7.63
C MET A 362 34.28 24.79 -7.44
N LYS A 363 34.53 25.19 -6.19
CA LYS A 363 35.12 26.50 -5.87
C LYS A 363 36.50 26.67 -6.51
N GLN A 364 37.32 25.62 -6.52
CA GLN A 364 38.64 25.65 -7.16
C GLN A 364 38.53 25.81 -8.68
N VAL A 365 37.62 25.08 -9.32
CA VAL A 365 37.36 25.12 -10.77
C VAL A 365 36.86 26.51 -11.18
N GLU A 366 35.97 27.11 -10.39
CA GLU A 366 35.50 28.49 -10.59
C GLU A 366 36.65 29.52 -10.45
N ALA A 367 37.52 29.35 -9.45
CA ALA A 367 38.69 30.21 -9.26
C ALA A 367 39.70 30.08 -10.41
N GLN A 368 39.96 28.86 -10.89
CA GLN A 368 40.85 28.61 -12.03
C GLN A 368 40.29 29.21 -13.33
N TYR A 369 38.99 29.10 -13.55
CA TYR A 369 38.36 29.68 -14.74
C TYR A 369 38.36 31.21 -14.69
N SER A 370 37.99 31.80 -13.56
CA SER A 370 37.98 33.26 -13.38
C SER A 370 39.36 33.90 -13.45
N SER A 371 40.42 33.17 -13.08
CA SER A 371 41.82 33.59 -13.26
C SER A 371 42.40 33.27 -14.64
N GLY A 372 41.63 32.65 -15.54
CA GLY A 372 42.06 32.30 -16.90
C GLY A 372 43.05 31.13 -16.98
N LEU A 373 43.20 30.35 -15.90
CA LEU A 373 44.10 29.19 -15.84
C LEU A 373 43.57 27.98 -16.60
N ILE A 374 42.25 27.89 -16.77
CA ILE A 374 41.59 26.85 -17.57
C ILE A 374 40.67 27.46 -18.62
N SER A 375 40.53 26.77 -19.74
CA SER A 375 39.60 27.16 -20.81
C SER A 375 38.14 26.97 -20.41
N SER A 376 37.22 27.62 -21.13
CA SER A 376 35.77 27.42 -20.95
C SER A 376 35.34 25.97 -21.15
N LEU A 377 35.95 25.25 -22.10
CA LEU A 377 35.65 23.82 -22.31
C LEU A 377 36.06 22.97 -21.10
N GLN A 378 37.25 23.22 -20.54
CA GLN A 378 37.73 22.53 -19.33
C GLN A 378 36.86 22.86 -18.11
N TYR A 379 36.49 24.12 -17.94
CA TYR A 379 35.58 24.54 -16.88
C TYR A 379 34.24 23.79 -16.94
N ASN A 380 33.57 23.80 -18.10
CA ASN A 380 32.27 23.14 -18.25
C ASN A 380 32.38 21.61 -18.09
N SER A 381 33.44 20.99 -18.61
CA SER A 381 33.69 19.55 -18.41
C SER A 381 33.82 19.19 -16.94
N GLN A 382 34.67 19.91 -16.20
CA GLN A 382 34.89 19.64 -14.77
C GLN A 382 33.66 19.99 -13.93
N LYS A 383 32.96 21.08 -14.24
CA LYS A 383 31.68 21.42 -13.62
C LYS A 383 30.66 20.29 -13.76
N GLN A 384 30.54 19.73 -14.96
CA GLN A 384 29.58 18.65 -15.23
C GLN A 384 29.92 17.36 -14.46
N GLU A 385 31.20 17.02 -14.36
CA GLU A 385 31.66 15.89 -13.53
C GLU A 385 31.26 16.09 -12.06
N LEU A 386 31.41 17.30 -11.52
CA LEU A 386 31.05 17.62 -10.14
C LEU A 386 29.54 17.62 -9.91
N VAL A 387 28.74 18.11 -10.87
CA VAL A 387 27.27 18.03 -10.83
C VAL A 387 26.80 16.57 -10.78
N ASN A 388 27.43 15.67 -11.53
CA ASN A 388 27.12 14.24 -11.46
C ASN A 388 27.39 13.66 -10.06
N VAL A 389 28.47 14.09 -9.38
CA VAL A 389 28.75 13.66 -8.00
C VAL A 389 27.67 14.18 -7.02
N GLN A 390 27.23 15.42 -7.19
CA GLN A 390 26.14 15.99 -6.39
C GLN A 390 24.81 15.26 -6.61
N PHE A 391 24.51 14.87 -7.85
CA PHE A 391 23.33 14.07 -8.18
C PHE A 391 23.38 12.67 -7.57
N GLU A 392 24.54 12.02 -7.59
CA GLU A 392 24.76 10.74 -6.93
C GLU A 392 24.53 10.82 -5.42
N TYR A 393 24.95 11.92 -4.78
CA TYR A 393 24.60 12.18 -3.38
C TYR A 393 23.09 12.34 -3.20
N LEU A 394 22.43 13.17 -4.01
CA LEU A 394 20.99 13.40 -3.91
C LEU A 394 20.20 12.10 -4.03
N ARG A 395 20.57 11.25 -4.99
CA ARG A 395 20.00 9.92 -5.18
C ARG A 395 20.09 9.08 -3.91
N THR A 396 21.28 8.98 -3.32
CA THR A 396 21.49 8.19 -2.11
C THR A 396 20.80 8.79 -0.89
N ALA A 397 20.69 10.13 -0.81
CA ALA A 397 19.94 10.81 0.23
C ALA A 397 18.44 10.48 0.14
N ILE A 398 17.86 10.52 -1.06
CA ILE A 398 16.46 10.12 -1.29
C ILE A 398 16.26 8.63 -0.99
N ASP A 399 17.16 7.76 -1.43
CA ASP A 399 17.11 6.32 -1.12
C ASP A 399 17.14 6.09 0.40
N TYR A 400 17.94 6.87 1.14
CA TYR A 400 17.98 6.81 2.60
C TYR A 400 16.68 7.27 3.24
N ILE A 401 16.13 8.44 2.84
CA ILE A 401 14.86 8.96 3.33
C ILE A 401 13.73 7.94 3.11
N ARG A 402 13.70 7.32 1.92
CA ARG A 402 12.72 6.28 1.59
C ARG A 402 12.82 5.09 2.53
N VAL A 403 14.02 4.53 2.71
CA VAL A 403 14.20 3.34 3.55
C VAL A 403 14.06 3.67 5.05
N ASP A 404 14.37 4.90 5.49
CA ASP A 404 14.08 5.37 6.84
C ASP A 404 12.56 5.43 7.09
N TYR A 405 11.79 6.00 6.15
CA TYR A 405 10.33 6.03 6.26
C TYR A 405 9.75 4.60 6.23
N GLU A 406 10.29 3.70 5.38
CA GLU A 406 9.92 2.28 5.38
C GLU A 406 10.12 1.62 6.75
N ILE A 407 11.25 1.87 7.43
CA ILE A 407 11.48 1.33 8.78
C ILE A 407 10.48 1.89 9.80
N GLN A 408 10.16 3.18 9.73
CA GLN A 408 9.16 3.78 10.61
C GLN A 408 7.77 3.17 10.40
N LEU A 409 7.40 2.87 9.15
CA LEU A 409 6.16 2.17 8.81
C LEU A 409 6.15 0.73 9.32
N ILE A 410 7.27 0.02 9.16
CA ILE A 410 7.45 -1.32 9.71
C ILE A 410 7.30 -1.32 11.24
N GLN A 411 7.86 -0.35 11.95
CA GLN A 411 7.65 -0.23 13.40
C GLN A 411 6.17 -0.05 13.79
N LYS A 412 5.35 0.57 12.91
CA LYS A 412 3.90 0.70 13.06
C LYS A 412 3.12 -0.54 12.58
N GLY A 413 3.81 -1.63 12.21
CA GLY A 413 3.19 -2.87 11.70
C GLY A 413 2.81 -2.82 10.22
N ILE A 414 3.30 -1.84 9.45
CA ILE A 414 2.89 -1.57 8.06
C ILE A 414 3.98 -2.05 7.10
N LEU A 415 3.62 -2.90 6.13
CA LEU A 415 4.49 -3.25 5.01
C LEU A 415 4.18 -2.37 3.80
N THR A 416 5.24 -1.82 3.19
CA THR A 416 5.15 -0.95 2.00
C THR A 416 5.31 -1.70 0.69
N SER A 417 5.89 -2.91 0.73
CA SER A 417 6.03 -3.78 -0.44
C SER A 417 4.76 -4.62 -0.64
N SER A 418 3.99 -4.30 -1.67
CA SER A 418 3.02 -5.25 -2.24
C SER A 418 3.81 -6.31 -3.02
N ARG A 419 3.68 -7.59 -2.65
CA ARG A 419 4.07 -8.68 -3.56
C ARG A 419 3.14 -8.73 -4.76
#